data_AF-A0A410WP95-F1
#
_entry.id   AF-A0A410WP95-F1
#
_cell.length_a   1.000
_cell.length_b   1.000
_cell.length_c   1.000
_cell.angle_alpha   90.00
_cell.angle_beta   90.00
_cell.angle_gamma   90.00
#
_symmetry.space_group_name_H-M   'P 1'
#
loop_
_entity.id
_entity.type
_entity.pdbx_description
1 polymer ?
#
loop_
_entity_poly.entity_id
_entity_poly.type
_entity_poly.pdbx_seq_one_letter_code
_entity_poly.pdbx_strand_id
1 'polypeptide(L)'
;MITYVVQPGDTLYLIANRYNTTVEALLRANNLSTPYVYVGQTLYIPAPGPVPGPEPWPGPGPGPGPGPAPGPGPGPGFGNLEQRVNRLEREFNQLNRELDRLTREVNRLDQRLDRLEQRVTRLER
;
A
#
# COMPACT_ATOMS: atom_id res chain seq x y z
N MET A 1 13.68 -2.46 19.08
CA MET A 1 13.27 -1.34 18.20
C MET A 1 14.11 -1.43 16.96
N ILE A 2 13.49 -1.45 15.77
CA ILE A 2 14.19 -1.64 14.49
C ILE A 2 14.12 -0.32 13.72
N THR A 3 15.21 0.11 13.12
CA THR A 3 15.22 1.26 12.21
C THR A 3 15.10 0.80 10.77
N TYR A 4 14.18 1.40 10.01
CA TYR A 4 13.93 1.09 8.60
C TYR A 4 14.00 2.35 7.76
N VAL A 5 14.71 2.28 6.62
CA VAL A 5 14.76 3.38 5.65
C VAL A 5 13.76 3.10 4.55
N VAL A 6 12.78 3.99 4.38
CA VAL A 6 11.71 3.88 3.40
C VAL A 6 12.28 3.80 1.99
N GLN A 7 11.88 2.78 1.24
CA GLN A 7 12.31 2.53 -0.14
C GLN A 7 11.25 3.04 -1.14
N PRO A 8 11.62 3.26 -2.41
CA PRO A 8 10.64 3.56 -3.46
C PRO A 8 9.54 2.51 -3.52
N GLY A 9 8.27 2.95 -3.45
CA GLY A 9 7.10 2.08 -3.48
C GLY A 9 6.63 1.56 -2.10
N ASP A 10 7.33 1.88 -1.02
CA ASP A 10 6.87 1.54 0.32
C ASP A 10 5.71 2.44 0.78
N THR A 11 4.80 1.84 1.55
CA THR A 11 3.76 2.55 2.30
C THR A 11 3.82 2.15 3.77
N LEU A 12 3.31 3.00 4.68
CA LEU A 12 3.23 2.65 6.10
C LEU A 12 2.47 1.34 6.35
N TYR A 13 1.49 1.01 5.50
CA TYR A 13 0.77 -0.25 5.56
C TYR A 13 1.65 -1.45 5.21
N LEU A 14 2.38 -1.38 4.09
CA LEU A 14 3.27 -2.47 3.66
C LEU A 14 4.40 -2.70 4.67
N ILE A 15 4.93 -1.62 5.24
CA ILE A 15 5.92 -1.67 6.31
C ILE A 15 5.30 -2.28 7.57
N ALA A 16 4.14 -1.80 8.02
CA ALA A 16 3.45 -2.34 9.19
C ALA A 16 3.22 -3.85 9.08
N ASN A 17 2.73 -4.30 7.92
CA ASN A 17 2.48 -5.70 7.65
C ASN A 17 3.77 -6.53 7.64
N ARG A 18 4.84 -6.04 7.00
CA ARG A 18 6.15 -6.72 6.95
C ARG A 18 6.71 -6.96 8.35
N TYR A 19 6.51 -6.01 9.25
CA TYR A 19 7.05 -6.06 10.62
C TYR A 19 6.00 -6.48 11.66
N ASN A 20 4.86 -7.01 11.22
CA ASN A 20 3.78 -7.50 12.08
C ASN A 20 3.36 -6.49 13.17
N THR A 21 3.18 -5.23 12.76
CA THR A 21 2.74 -4.11 13.59
C THR A 21 1.56 -3.39 12.93
N THR A 22 1.05 -2.31 13.53
CA THR A 22 -0.04 -1.50 12.97
C THR A 22 0.49 -0.17 12.45
N VAL A 23 -0.22 0.41 11.47
CA VAL A 23 0.07 1.76 10.98
C VAL A 23 0.02 2.77 12.13
N GLU A 24 -0.94 2.63 13.03
CA GLU A 24 -1.11 3.52 14.19
C GLU A 24 0.05 3.43 15.19
N ALA A 25 0.57 2.22 15.42
CA ALA A 25 1.77 2.02 16.23
C ALA A 25 3.00 2.64 15.55
N LEU A 26 3.13 2.55 14.22
CA LEU A 26 4.19 3.22 13.48
C LEU A 26 4.06 4.75 13.54
N LEU A 27 2.85 5.29 13.39
CA LEU A 27 2.60 6.73 13.48
C LEU A 27 3.00 7.26 14.85
N ARG A 28 2.55 6.60 15.92
CA ARG A 28 2.89 6.96 17.30
C ARG A 28 4.39 6.84 17.57
N ALA A 29 5.03 5.76 17.13
CA ALA A 29 6.46 5.55 17.34
C ALA A 29 7.34 6.59 16.63
N ASN A 30 6.83 7.19 15.55
CA ASN A 30 7.55 8.15 14.70
C ASN A 30 7.04 9.58 14.82
N ASN A 31 6.10 9.86 15.73
CA ASN A 31 5.43 11.15 15.86
C ASN A 31 4.87 11.69 14.53
N LEU A 32 4.30 10.79 13.72
CA LEU A 32 3.70 11.13 12.44
C LEU A 32 2.19 11.33 12.61
N SER A 33 1.67 12.45 12.08
CA SER A 33 0.23 12.74 12.09
C SER A 33 -0.49 12.23 10.83
N THR A 34 0.26 11.81 9.80
CA THR A 34 -0.29 11.35 8.53
C THR A 34 0.38 10.06 8.09
N PRO A 35 -0.32 9.20 7.32
CA PRO A 35 0.23 7.94 6.82
C PRO A 35 1.18 8.12 5.62
N TYR A 36 1.56 9.35 5.28
CA TYR A 36 2.48 9.62 4.18
C TYR A 36 3.93 9.40 4.61
N VAL A 37 4.70 8.74 3.75
CA VAL A 37 6.13 8.48 3.94
C VAL A 37 6.89 8.86 2.68
N TYR A 38 8.12 9.35 2.88
CA TYR A 38 9.00 9.76 1.80
C TYR A 38 10.15 8.77 1.64
N VAL A 39 10.58 8.55 0.41
CA VAL A 39 11.76 7.73 0.13
C VAL A 39 12.98 8.30 0.85
N GLY A 40 13.74 7.44 1.51
CA GLY A 40 14.90 7.82 2.34
C GLY A 40 14.54 8.26 3.76
N GLN A 41 13.26 8.37 4.11
CA GLN A 41 12.83 8.65 5.48
C GLN A 41 13.19 7.47 6.39
N THR A 42 13.77 7.77 7.56
CA THR A 42 14.04 6.77 8.59
C THR A 42 12.82 6.63 9.50
N LEU A 43 12.34 5.40 9.67
CA LEU A 43 11.25 5.03 10.57
C LEU A 43 11.74 4.11 11.67
N TYR A 44 11.28 4.39 12.88
CA TYR A 44 11.38 3.55 14.05
C TYR A 44 10.20 2.59 14.09
N ILE A 45 10.51 1.30 13.97
CA ILE A 45 9.53 0.23 13.99
C ILE A 45 9.46 -0.31 15.43
N PRO A 46 8.30 -0.19 16.10
CA PRO A 46 8.09 -0.76 17.42
C PRO A 46 8.09 -2.29 17.32
N ALA A 47 8.39 -2.96 18.44
CA ALA A 47 8.24 -4.41 18.49
C ALA A 47 6.78 -4.80 18.18
N PRO A 48 6.52 -6.01 17.64
CA PRO A 48 5.16 -6.50 17.42
C PRO A 48 4.37 -6.33 18.71
N GLY A 49 3.45 -5.37 18.70
CA GLY A 49 2.55 -5.13 19.83
C GLY A 49 1.38 -6.08 19.74
N PRO A 50 0.74 -6.44 20.87
CA PRO A 50 -0.61 -6.99 20.81
C PRO A 50 -1.44 -5.99 20.02
N VAL A 51 -1.96 -6.42 18.86
CA VAL A 51 -2.96 -5.64 18.12
C VAL A 51 -4.03 -5.24 19.13
N PRO A 52 -4.23 -3.93 19.39
CA PRO A 52 -5.34 -3.50 20.21
C PRO A 52 -6.58 -4.06 19.51
N GLY A 53 -7.28 -4.99 20.17
CA GLY A 53 -8.62 -5.35 19.74
C GLY A 53 -9.44 -4.07 19.61
N PRO A 54 -10.45 -4.02 18.71
CA PRO A 54 -11.22 -2.81 18.45
C PRO A 54 -11.59 -2.14 19.77
N GLU A 55 -11.01 -0.97 20.01
CA GLU A 55 -11.12 -0.29 21.29
C GLU A 55 -12.60 0.06 21.49
N PRO A 56 -13.24 -0.36 22.60
CA PRO A 56 -14.64 -0.04 22.83
C PRO A 56 -14.76 1.48 22.92
N TRP A 57 -15.59 2.04 22.04
CA TRP A 57 -15.94 3.45 21.99
C TRP A 57 -16.16 4.01 23.41
N PRO A 58 -15.64 5.21 23.78
CA PRO A 58 -16.05 5.86 25.02
C PRO A 58 -17.51 6.28 24.87
N GLY A 59 -18.42 5.40 25.26
CA GLY A 59 -19.86 5.67 25.30
C GLY A 59 -20.20 6.74 26.34
N PRO A 60 -21.35 7.41 26.21
CA PRO A 60 -21.81 8.41 27.17
C PRO A 60 -22.22 7.75 28.50
N GLY A 61 -21.32 7.74 29.50
CA GLY A 61 -21.59 7.50 30.93
C GLY A 61 -22.14 6.11 31.33
N PRO A 62 -21.88 5.63 32.56
CA PRO A 62 -22.38 4.33 33.00
C PRO A 62 -23.87 4.41 33.39
N GLY A 63 -24.75 3.86 32.55
CA GLY A 63 -26.06 3.36 32.96
C GLY A 63 -25.97 1.87 33.34
N PRO A 64 -26.80 1.36 34.28
CA PRO A 64 -26.77 -0.05 34.66
C PRO A 64 -27.20 -0.92 33.48
N GLY A 65 -26.33 -1.87 33.13
CA GLY A 65 -26.29 -2.50 31.80
C GLY A 65 -27.39 -3.52 31.50
N PRO A 66 -27.69 -3.74 30.22
CA PRO A 66 -28.19 -5.01 29.73
C PRO A 66 -27.01 -5.97 29.49
N GLY A 67 -27.22 -7.29 29.62
CA GLY A 67 -26.21 -8.34 29.50
C GLY A 67 -25.41 -8.33 28.18
N PRO A 68 -24.41 -9.23 28.01
CA PRO A 68 -23.55 -9.21 26.83
C PRO A 68 -24.38 -9.26 25.55
N ALA A 69 -24.42 -8.14 24.84
CA ALA A 69 -25.02 -8.03 23.53
C ALA A 69 -24.27 -8.97 22.56
N PRO A 70 -24.96 -9.54 21.55
CA PRO A 70 -24.27 -10.17 20.44
C PRO A 70 -23.24 -9.18 19.91
N GLY A 71 -21.99 -9.62 19.75
CA GLY A 71 -20.88 -8.74 19.36
C GLY A 71 -21.26 -7.85 18.18
N PRO A 72 -20.77 -6.61 18.11
CA PRO A 72 -21.12 -5.69 17.04
C PRO A 72 -20.72 -6.35 15.72
N GLY A 73 -21.73 -6.69 14.91
CA GLY A 73 -21.50 -6.96 13.49
C GLY A 73 -20.77 -5.76 12.87
N PRO A 74 -20.02 -5.96 11.78
CA PRO A 74 -19.27 -4.88 11.16
C PRO A 74 -20.20 -3.70 10.88
N GLY A 75 -19.94 -2.57 11.55
CA GLY A 75 -20.80 -1.39 11.52
C GLY A 75 -20.83 -0.73 10.13
N PRO A 76 -21.93 -0.07 9.76
CA PRO A 76 -22.04 0.58 8.46
C PRO A 76 -21.30 1.93 8.52
N GLY A 77 -20.01 1.96 8.17
CA GLY A 77 -19.28 3.22 8.19
C GLY A 77 -17.90 3.27 7.53
N PHE A 78 -17.12 2.18 7.55
CA PHE A 78 -15.73 2.20 7.01
C PHE A 78 -15.60 1.59 5.60
N GLY A 79 -16.62 0.88 5.13
CA GLY A 79 -16.57 0.15 3.86
C GLY A 79 -16.37 1.01 2.62
N ASN A 80 -16.81 2.27 2.61
CA ASN A 80 -16.75 3.09 1.38
C ASN A 80 -15.32 3.59 1.08
N LEU A 81 -14.55 3.97 2.10
CA LEU A 81 -13.17 4.43 1.89
C LEU A 81 -12.23 3.25 1.63
N GLU A 82 -12.40 2.14 2.37
CA GLU A 82 -11.63 0.91 2.15
C GLU A 82 -11.92 0.31 0.78
N GLN A 83 -13.17 0.33 0.31
CA GLN A 83 -13.50 -0.06 -1.07
C GLN A 83 -12.89 0.87 -2.11
N ARG A 84 -12.81 2.19 -1.84
CA ARG A 84 -12.14 3.16 -2.74
C ARG A 84 -10.64 2.92 -2.81
N VAL A 85 -9.98 2.67 -1.68
CA VAL A 85 -8.55 2.33 -1.62
C VAL A 85 -8.27 1.01 -2.34
N ASN A 86 -9.06 -0.03 -2.05
CA ASN A 86 -8.94 -1.34 -2.73
C ASN A 86 -9.24 -1.29 -4.24
N ARG A 87 -10.01 -0.28 -4.69
CA ARG A 87 -10.25 -0.03 -6.12
C ARG A 87 -9.06 0.69 -6.75
N LEU A 88 -8.55 1.72 -6.10
CA LEU A 88 -7.37 2.48 -6.53
C LEU A 88 -6.13 1.59 -6.63
N GLU A 89 -5.91 0.70 -5.66
CA GLU A 89 -4.79 -0.25 -5.72
C GLU A 89 -4.92 -1.23 -6.90
N ARG A 90 -6.13 -1.69 -7.21
CA ARG A 90 -6.36 -2.56 -8.37
C ARG A 90 -6.11 -1.84 -9.68
N GLU A 91 -6.59 -0.60 -9.80
CA GLU A 91 -6.34 0.25 -10.97
C GLU A 91 -4.85 0.52 -11.13
N PHE A 92 -4.14 0.88 -10.06
CA PHE A 92 -2.70 1.12 -10.10
C PHE A 92 -1.91 -0.13 -10.53
N ASN A 93 -2.25 -1.30 -9.98
CA ASN A 93 -1.63 -2.57 -10.35
C ASN A 93 -1.95 -3.01 -11.78
N GLN A 94 -3.06 -2.53 -12.35
CA GLN A 94 -3.40 -2.75 -13.75
C GLN A 94 -2.60 -1.83 -14.67
N LEU A 95 -2.52 -0.54 -14.32
CA LEU A 95 -1.69 0.46 -15.01
C LEU A 95 -0.22 0.05 -15.07
N ASN A 96 0.33 -0.48 -13.96
CA ASN A 96 1.74 -0.91 -13.95
C ASN A 96 1.99 -2.09 -14.90
N ARG A 97 1.01 -2.99 -15.05
CA ARG A 97 1.08 -4.08 -16.03
C ARG A 97 0.95 -3.59 -17.47
N GLU A 98 0.23 -2.50 -17.71
CA GLU A 98 0.17 -1.86 -19.02
C GLU A 98 1.48 -1.19 -19.40
N LEU A 99 2.15 -0.52 -18.45
CA LEU A 99 3.49 0.02 -18.67
C LEU A 99 4.50 -1.07 -19.05
N ASP A 100 4.44 -2.23 -18.40
CA ASP A 100 5.27 -3.38 -18.77
C ASP A 100 4.98 -3.89 -20.20
N ARG A 101 3.72 -3.87 -20.62
CA ARG A 101 3.36 -4.24 -22.00
C ARG A 101 3.88 -3.23 -23.01
N LEU A 102 3.68 -1.94 -22.78
CA LEU A 102 4.18 -0.88 -23.66
C LEU A 102 5.70 -0.95 -23.79
N THR A 103 6.40 -1.20 -22.68
CA THR A 103 7.87 -1.35 -22.69
C THR A 103 8.31 -2.51 -23.59
N ARG A 104 7.61 -3.65 -23.54
CA ARG A 104 7.89 -4.79 -24.43
C ARG A 104 7.54 -4.48 -25.88
N GLU A 105 6.52 -3.66 -26.11
CA GLU A 105 6.09 -3.30 -27.46
C GLU A 105 7.06 -2.34 -28.13
N VAL A 106 7.56 -1.35 -27.40
CA VAL A 106 8.65 -0.46 -27.84
C VAL A 106 9.88 -1.29 -28.23
N ASN A 107 10.33 -2.20 -27.36
CA ASN A 107 11.48 -3.07 -27.67
C ASN A 107 11.26 -3.96 -28.91
N ARG A 108 10.03 -4.39 -29.19
CA ARG A 108 9.72 -5.13 -30.42
C ARG A 108 9.76 -4.22 -31.65
N LEU A 109 9.33 -2.97 -31.53
CA LEU A 109 9.39 -2.01 -32.63
C LEU A 109 10.83 -1.68 -32.98
N ASP A 110 11.71 -1.50 -31.99
CA ASP A 110 13.14 -1.28 -32.21
C ASP A 110 13.77 -2.43 -33.00
N GLN A 111 13.51 -3.68 -32.58
CA GLN A 111 14.00 -4.86 -33.31
C GLN A 111 13.44 -4.98 -34.74
N ARG A 112 12.26 -4.42 -35.01
CA ARG A 112 11.70 -4.40 -36.37
C ARG A 112 12.39 -3.33 -37.21
N LEU A 113 12.72 -2.20 -36.61
CA LEU A 113 13.46 -1.11 -37.25
C LEU A 113 14.86 -1.58 -37.64
N ASP A 114 15.58 -2.24 -36.72
CA ASP A 114 16.91 -2.81 -37.00
C ASP A 114 16.89 -3.79 -38.18
N ARG A 115 15.86 -4.63 -38.26
CA ARG A 115 15.70 -5.57 -39.38
C ARG A 115 15.37 -4.87 -40.69
N LEU A 116 14.63 -3.77 -40.65
CA LEU A 116 14.34 -2.97 -41.85
C LEU A 116 15.60 -2.26 -42.34
N GLU A 117 16.38 -1.67 -41.43
CA GLU A 117 17.67 -1.06 -41.76
C GLU A 117 18.62 -2.06 -42.42
N GLN A 118 18.80 -3.26 -41.84
CA GLN A 118 19.63 -4.30 -42.44
C GLN A 118 19.16 -4.73 -43.84
N ARG A 119 17.86 -4.71 -44.10
CA ARG A 119 17.30 -5.03 -45.42
C ARG A 119 17.58 -3.92 -46.43
N VAL A 120 17.43 -2.66 -46.03
CA VAL A 120 17.74 -1.50 -46.89
C VAL A 120 19.22 -1.48 -47.23
N THR A 121 20.11 -1.65 -46.26
CA THR A 121 21.57 -1.68 -46.50
C THR A 121 22.01 -2.81 -47.45
N ARG A 122 21.29 -3.94 -47.46
CA ARG A 122 21.57 -5.04 -48.42
C ARG A 122 21.04 -4.76 -49.82
N LEU A 123 20.01 -3.93 -49.96
CA LEU A 123 19.45 -3.54 -51.26
C LEU A 123 20.26 -2.40 -51.92
N GLU A 124 20.99 -1.63 -51.11
CA GLU A 124 21.88 -0.55 -51.56
C GLU A 124 23.30 -1.01 -51.94
N ARG A 125 23.59 -2.31 -51.87
CA ARG A 125 24.85 -2.94 -52.32
C ARG A 125 24.63 -3.79 -53.56
#